data_AF-A0A7K4N384-F1
#
_entry.id   AF-A0A7K4N384-F1
#
_cell.length_a   1.000
_cell.length_b   1.000
_cell.length_c   1.000
_cell.angle_alpha   90.00
_cell.angle_beta   90.00
_cell.angle_gamma   90.00
#
_symmetry.space_group_name_H-M   'P 1'
#
loop_
_entity.id
_entity.type
_entity.pdbx_description
1 polymer ?
#
loop_
_entity_poly.entity_id
_entity_poly.type
_entity_poly.pdbx_seq_one_letter_code
_entity_poly.pdbx_strand_id
1 'polypeptide(L)'
;TVLNEDGKLKGYNTDMIGFLDPIKKKNLTIKDSQVLLLGAGGAARAIVTAMVKEKASKITIVNRTMENANKLAEFAKKIGGNADTVSIQEANKLIADYKFIINSTSIGMRNEPSPISTENISKDSIVYDIVYQPINTDLIKKSKENGATIIYGYEMLLSQAACSFEIWHKMEAPYDVMKKTLLGGA
;
A
#
# COMPACT_ATOMS: atom_id res chain seq x y z
N THR A 1 -6.86 14.31 5.74
CA THR A 1 -8.17 14.75 6.30
C THR A 1 -7.98 15.94 7.19
N VAL A 2 -8.79 16.99 7.05
CA VAL A 2 -8.76 18.18 7.92
C VAL A 2 -10.12 18.34 8.58
N LEU A 3 -10.13 18.45 9.90
CA LEU A 3 -11.33 18.73 10.69
C LEU A 3 -11.28 20.19 11.15
N ASN A 4 -12.38 20.93 10.93
CA ASN A 4 -12.55 22.27 11.48
C ASN A 4 -13.44 22.20 12.72
N GLU A 5 -12.88 22.43 13.89
CA GLU A 5 -13.63 22.55 15.16
C GLU A 5 -13.59 24.00 15.61
N ASP A 6 -14.68 24.73 15.38
CA ASP A 6 -14.87 26.12 15.80
C ASP A 6 -13.73 27.06 15.34
N GLY A 7 -13.27 26.89 14.09
CA GLY A 7 -12.17 27.67 13.51
C GLY A 7 -10.77 27.10 13.78
N LYS A 8 -10.64 26.04 14.58
CA LYS A 8 -9.36 25.32 14.79
C LYS A 8 -9.25 24.16 13.82
N LEU A 9 -8.24 24.22 12.94
CA LEU A 9 -7.99 23.18 11.95
C LEU A 9 -7.09 22.08 12.53
N LYS A 10 -7.58 20.83 12.54
CA LYS A 10 -6.83 19.63 12.92
C LYS A 10 -6.55 18.76 11.70
N GLY A 11 -5.28 18.44 11.46
CA GLY A 11 -4.85 17.59 10.35
C GLY A 11 -4.68 16.13 10.75
N TYR A 12 -5.15 15.22 9.89
CA TYR A 12 -5.05 13.77 10.03
C TYR A 12 -4.54 13.14 8.73
N ASN A 13 -3.77 12.06 8.84
CA ASN A 13 -3.40 11.21 7.71
C ASN A 13 -4.15 9.88 7.79
N THR A 14 -5.26 9.77 7.06
CA THR A 14 -6.12 8.59 7.01
C THR A 14 -5.60 7.52 6.05
N ASP A 15 -4.65 7.85 5.16
CA ASP A 15 -4.05 6.87 4.23
C ASP A 15 -3.30 5.78 4.98
N MET A 16 -2.58 6.13 6.05
CA MET A 16 -1.90 5.13 6.90
C MET A 16 -2.91 4.15 7.53
N ILE A 17 -4.05 4.66 7.99
CA ILE A 17 -5.13 3.84 8.56
C ILE A 17 -5.76 2.97 7.48
N GLY A 18 -6.10 3.58 6.33
CA GLY A 18 -6.68 2.86 5.20
C GLY A 18 -5.76 1.79 4.64
N PHE A 19 -4.46 2.00 4.66
CA PHE A 19 -3.48 1.00 4.26
C PHE A 19 -3.43 -0.19 5.23
N LEU A 20 -3.41 0.06 6.54
CA LEU A 20 -3.29 -1.00 7.56
C LEU A 20 -4.59 -1.78 7.78
N ASP A 21 -5.75 -1.17 7.55
CA ASP A 21 -7.04 -1.79 7.84
C ASP A 21 -7.27 -3.12 7.08
N PRO A 22 -7.04 -3.21 5.75
CA PRO A 22 -7.18 -4.47 5.02
C PRO A 22 -6.20 -5.56 5.48
N ILE A 23 -4.99 -5.16 5.89
CA ILE A 23 -3.97 -6.08 6.42
C ILE A 23 -4.47 -6.69 7.74
N LYS A 24 -5.01 -5.85 8.64
CA LYS A 24 -5.58 -6.27 9.93
C LYS A 24 -6.81 -7.14 9.76
N LYS A 25 -7.75 -6.76 8.89
CA LYS A 25 -8.97 -7.54 8.60
C LYS A 25 -8.67 -8.95 8.06
N LYS A 26 -7.56 -9.10 7.33
CA LYS A 26 -7.09 -10.39 6.81
C LYS A 26 -6.16 -11.14 7.79
N ASN A 27 -5.97 -10.64 9.01
CA ASN A 27 -5.06 -11.18 10.03
C ASN A 27 -3.61 -11.37 9.53
N LEU A 28 -3.16 -10.49 8.63
CA LEU A 28 -1.81 -10.55 8.07
C LEU A 28 -0.82 -9.82 8.97
N THR A 29 0.35 -10.43 9.19
CA THR A 29 1.37 -9.89 10.11
C THR A 29 2.54 -9.25 9.34
N ILE A 30 2.76 -7.95 9.55
CA ILE A 30 3.89 -7.17 9.00
C ILE A 30 5.17 -7.38 9.81
N LYS A 31 5.07 -7.62 11.12
CA LYS A 31 6.23 -7.74 12.01
C LYS A 31 7.26 -8.72 11.43
N ASP A 32 8.52 -8.30 11.45
CA ASP A 32 9.70 -9.04 11.00
C ASP A 32 9.70 -9.41 9.51
N SER A 33 8.79 -8.84 8.70
CA SER A 33 8.68 -9.13 7.27
C SER A 33 9.62 -8.31 6.39
N GLN A 34 10.05 -8.91 5.28
CA GLN A 34 10.66 -8.18 4.17
C GLN A 34 9.60 -7.61 3.25
N VAL A 35 9.73 -6.31 2.97
CA VAL A 35 8.75 -5.52 2.22
C VAL A 35 9.42 -4.95 0.97
N LEU A 36 8.84 -5.18 -0.20
CA LEU A 36 9.15 -4.47 -1.42
C LEU A 36 8.09 -3.39 -1.66
N LEU A 37 8.52 -2.13 -1.73
CA LEU A 37 7.67 -1.00 -2.07
C LEU A 37 8.06 -0.44 -3.43
N LEU A 38 7.13 -0.50 -4.38
CA LEU A 38 7.27 0.10 -5.70
C LEU A 38 6.66 1.50 -5.68
N GLY A 39 7.47 2.51 -6.00
CA GLY A 39 7.08 3.91 -5.99
C GLY A 39 7.57 4.67 -4.75
N ALA A 40 7.81 5.96 -4.95
CA ALA A 40 8.24 6.89 -3.90
C ALA A 40 7.38 8.17 -3.87
N GLY A 41 6.09 8.03 -4.16
CA GLY A 41 5.11 9.13 -4.20
C GLY A 41 4.46 9.44 -2.84
N GLY A 42 3.35 10.19 -2.87
CA GLY A 42 2.63 10.61 -1.67
C GLY A 42 2.13 9.44 -0.81
N ALA A 43 1.46 8.46 -1.43
CA ALA A 43 0.99 7.25 -0.73
C ALA A 43 2.15 6.41 -0.15
N ALA A 44 3.28 6.34 -0.87
CA ALA A 44 4.46 5.60 -0.43
C ALA A 44 4.97 6.07 0.94
N ARG A 45 4.90 7.38 1.23
CA ARG A 45 5.30 7.91 2.54
C ARG A 45 4.39 7.42 3.69
N ALA A 46 3.07 7.37 3.47
CA ALA A 46 2.14 6.83 4.46
C ALA A 46 2.38 5.32 4.66
N ILE A 47 2.58 4.57 3.57
CA ILE A 47 2.86 3.13 3.58
C ILE A 47 4.15 2.81 4.34
N VAL A 48 5.25 3.50 4.04
CA VAL A 48 6.53 3.34 4.76
C VAL A 48 6.35 3.62 6.24
N THR A 49 5.66 4.70 6.60
CA THR A 49 5.38 5.03 8.01
C THR A 49 4.63 3.90 8.70
N ALA A 50 3.62 3.32 8.03
CA ALA A 50 2.87 2.18 8.52
C ALA A 50 3.76 0.94 8.71
N MET A 51 4.59 0.61 7.72
CA MET A 51 5.49 -0.56 7.75
C MET A 51 6.53 -0.47 8.86
N VAL A 52 7.11 0.72 9.07
CA VAL A 52 8.05 0.96 10.18
C VAL A 52 7.33 0.81 11.52
N LYS A 53 6.15 1.41 11.67
CA LYS A 53 5.36 1.35 12.91
C LYS A 53 4.97 -0.09 13.27
N GLU A 54 4.62 -0.90 12.27
CA GLU A 54 4.28 -2.32 12.42
C GLU A 54 5.51 -3.25 12.42
N LYS A 55 6.73 -2.67 12.52
CA LYS A 55 8.00 -3.37 12.72
C LYS A 55 8.38 -4.33 11.60
N ALA A 56 8.22 -3.92 10.34
CA ALA A 56 8.84 -4.61 9.21
C ALA A 56 10.37 -4.72 9.43
N SER A 57 10.97 -5.86 9.09
CA SER A 57 12.42 -6.09 9.31
C SER A 57 13.27 -5.35 8.29
N LYS A 58 12.78 -5.25 7.05
CA LYS A 58 13.44 -4.51 5.96
C LYS A 58 12.42 -3.99 4.96
N ILE A 59 12.60 -2.75 4.52
CA ILE A 59 11.82 -2.12 3.45
C ILE A 59 12.75 -1.82 2.27
N THR A 60 12.60 -2.56 1.17
CA THR A 60 13.28 -2.28 -0.09
C THR A 60 12.41 -1.37 -0.94
N ILE A 61 12.92 -0.21 -1.34
CA ILE A 61 12.19 0.79 -2.13
C ILE A 61 12.74 0.84 -3.55
N VAL A 62 11.87 0.66 -4.53
CA VAL A 62 12.20 0.77 -5.95
C VAL A 62 11.40 1.93 -6.55
N ASN A 63 12.07 2.82 -7.27
CA ASN A 63 11.41 3.91 -7.98
C ASN A 63 12.16 4.24 -9.27
N ARG A 64 11.44 4.72 -10.29
CA ARG A 64 12.05 5.15 -11.57
C ARG A 64 13.14 6.20 -11.38
N THR A 65 12.91 7.15 -10.48
CA THR A 65 13.89 8.17 -10.10
C THR A 65 14.52 7.77 -8.78
N MET A 66 15.79 7.33 -8.83
CA MET A 66 16.52 6.81 -7.67
C MET A 66 16.60 7.83 -6.52
N GLU A 67 16.75 9.11 -6.83
CA GLU A 67 16.80 10.18 -5.82
C GLU A 67 15.55 10.22 -4.94
N ASN A 68 14.35 10.01 -5.52
CA ASN A 68 13.10 9.98 -4.75
C ASN A 68 13.01 8.74 -3.85
N ALA A 69 13.49 7.59 -4.32
CA ALA A 69 13.59 6.39 -3.47
C ALA A 69 14.55 6.64 -2.31
N ASN A 70 15.72 7.23 -2.56
CA ASN A 70 16.72 7.53 -1.53
C ASN A 70 16.16 8.48 -0.47
N LYS A 71 15.46 9.55 -0.90
CA LYS A 71 14.78 10.47 0.03
C LYS A 71 13.75 9.75 0.91
N LEU A 72 13.00 8.81 0.35
CA LEU A 72 12.01 8.04 1.10
C LEU A 72 12.67 7.01 2.05
N ALA A 73 13.76 6.35 1.63
CA ALA A 73 14.52 5.44 2.47
C ALA A 73 15.17 6.18 3.65
N GLU A 74 15.77 7.34 3.41
CA GLU A 74 16.32 8.19 4.47
C GLU A 74 15.24 8.68 5.43
N PHE A 75 14.04 9.01 4.93
CA PHE A 75 12.89 9.29 5.78
C PHE A 75 12.52 8.08 6.64
N ALA A 76 12.46 6.87 6.07
CA ALA A 76 12.16 5.64 6.80
C ALA A 76 13.17 5.39 7.92
N LYS A 77 14.47 5.56 7.64
CA LYS A 77 15.55 5.43 8.63
C LYS A 77 15.40 6.45 9.76
N LYS A 78 15.08 7.70 9.44
CA LYS A 78 14.87 8.76 10.44
C LYS A 78 13.73 8.46 11.41
N ILE A 79 12.71 7.73 10.97
CA ILE A 79 11.58 7.32 11.83
C ILE A 79 11.81 5.95 12.50
N GLY A 80 13.04 5.42 12.46
CA GLY A 80 13.42 4.17 13.15
C GLY A 80 13.26 2.90 12.33
N GLY A 81 13.04 3.02 11.01
CA GLY A 81 12.94 1.89 10.10
C GLY A 81 14.28 1.42 9.54
N ASN A 82 14.28 0.20 9.00
CA ASN A 82 15.37 -0.32 8.18
C ASN A 82 14.92 -0.30 6.71
N ALA A 83 15.47 0.60 5.91
CA ALA A 83 15.09 0.74 4.51
C ALA A 83 16.28 0.99 3.59
N ASP A 84 16.27 0.34 2.43
CA ASP A 84 17.28 0.50 1.39
C ASP A 84 16.61 0.70 0.03
N THR A 85 17.39 1.19 -0.92
CA THR A 85 16.97 1.33 -2.31
C THR A 85 17.76 0.38 -3.20
N VAL A 86 17.10 -0.17 -4.20
CA VAL A 86 17.73 -1.04 -5.20
C VAL A 86 17.16 -0.73 -6.57
N SER A 87 17.86 -1.17 -7.62
CA SER A 87 17.31 -1.17 -8.97
C SER A 87 16.15 -2.17 -9.11
N ILE A 88 15.30 -1.95 -10.11
CA ILE A 88 14.23 -2.90 -10.45
C ILE A 88 14.79 -4.29 -10.81
N GLN A 89 15.97 -4.36 -11.42
CA GLN A 89 16.63 -5.61 -11.76
C GLN A 89 17.08 -6.39 -10.52
N GLU A 90 17.62 -5.70 -9.50
CA GLU A 90 17.99 -6.32 -8.23
C GLU A 90 16.76 -6.78 -7.45
N ALA A 91 15.70 -5.95 -7.41
CA ALA A 91 14.44 -6.35 -6.78
C ALA A 91 13.83 -7.60 -7.43
N ASN A 92 13.88 -7.71 -8.77
CA ASN A 92 13.42 -8.90 -9.49
C ASN A 92 14.17 -10.18 -9.09
N LYS A 93 15.48 -10.09 -8.80
CA LYS A 93 16.28 -11.25 -8.38
C LYS A 93 15.89 -11.78 -6.99
N LEU A 94 15.38 -10.90 -6.13
CA LEU A 94 15.01 -11.21 -4.74
C LEU A 94 13.49 -11.28 -4.55
N ILE A 95 12.70 -11.34 -5.64
CA ILE A 95 11.25 -11.16 -5.56
C ILE A 95 10.56 -12.21 -4.66
N ALA A 96 11.12 -13.42 -4.61
CA ALA A 96 10.62 -14.53 -3.79
C ALA A 96 10.83 -14.32 -2.28
N ASP A 97 11.76 -13.46 -1.89
CA ASP A 97 12.11 -13.21 -0.49
C ASP A 97 11.16 -12.21 0.19
N TYR A 98 10.38 -11.46 -0.60
CA TYR A 98 9.46 -10.45 -0.09
C TYR A 98 8.13 -11.07 0.34
N LYS A 99 7.84 -10.95 1.64
CA LYS A 99 6.52 -11.29 2.18
C LYS A 99 5.46 -10.28 1.78
N PHE A 100 5.80 -8.99 1.69
CA PHE A 100 4.90 -7.96 1.18
C PHE A 100 5.47 -7.34 -0.09
N ILE A 101 4.69 -7.34 -1.17
CA ILE A 101 5.01 -6.66 -2.42
C ILE A 101 3.92 -5.61 -2.67
N ILE A 102 4.29 -4.34 -2.60
CA ILE A 102 3.34 -3.23 -2.57
C ILE A 102 3.57 -2.35 -3.78
N ASN A 103 2.57 -2.25 -4.65
CA ASN A 103 2.57 -1.25 -5.73
C ASN A 103 1.91 0.04 -5.22
N SER A 104 2.71 1.09 -5.11
CA SER A 104 2.25 2.47 -4.83
C SER A 104 2.44 3.42 -6.02
N THR A 105 2.78 2.88 -7.19
CA THR A 105 2.87 3.63 -8.44
C THR A 105 1.49 3.76 -9.11
N SER A 106 1.43 4.51 -10.22
CA SER A 106 0.25 4.55 -11.09
C SER A 106 0.25 3.45 -12.16
N ILE A 107 1.27 2.59 -12.22
CA ILE A 107 1.37 1.52 -13.24
C ILE A 107 0.29 0.48 -12.94
N GLY A 108 -0.53 0.18 -13.94
CA GLY A 108 -1.70 -0.69 -13.83
C GLY A 108 -3.01 0.06 -14.07
N MET A 109 -3.04 1.39 -13.86
CA MET A 109 -4.25 2.21 -14.03
C MET A 109 -4.78 2.23 -15.47
N ARG A 110 -3.92 2.00 -16.46
CA ARG A 110 -4.27 1.94 -17.89
C ARG A 110 -4.12 0.54 -18.46
N ASN A 111 -4.21 -0.49 -17.61
CA ASN A 111 -3.93 -1.88 -17.97
C ASN A 111 -2.48 -2.11 -18.45
N GLU A 112 -1.52 -1.33 -17.92
CA GLU A 112 -0.11 -1.59 -18.19
C GLU A 112 0.35 -2.93 -17.57
N PRO A 113 1.42 -3.53 -18.12
CA PRO A 113 2.07 -4.68 -17.49
C PRO A 113 2.56 -4.36 -16.07
N SER A 114 2.72 -5.41 -15.27
CA SER A 114 3.22 -5.32 -13.89
C SER A 114 4.52 -4.52 -13.82
N PRO A 115 4.67 -3.61 -12.83
CA PRO A 115 5.88 -2.82 -12.63
C PRO A 115 7.08 -3.64 -12.12
N ILE A 116 6.90 -4.93 -11.82
CA ILE A 116 7.91 -5.86 -11.34
C ILE A 116 7.68 -7.23 -11.97
N SER A 117 8.71 -8.07 -12.07
CA SER A 117 8.55 -9.47 -12.48
C SER A 117 7.61 -10.19 -11.51
N THR A 118 6.73 -11.00 -12.09
CA THR A 118 5.74 -11.79 -11.34
C THR A 118 6.10 -13.27 -11.32
N GLU A 119 7.04 -13.73 -12.15
CA GLU A 119 7.31 -15.17 -12.37
C GLU A 119 7.66 -15.94 -11.10
N ASN A 120 8.37 -15.31 -10.16
CA ASN A 120 8.86 -15.94 -8.93
C ASN A 120 8.22 -15.36 -7.66
N ILE A 121 7.05 -14.72 -7.77
CA ILE A 121 6.30 -14.31 -6.58
C ILE A 121 5.88 -15.56 -5.82
N SER A 122 6.28 -15.66 -4.55
CA SER A 122 5.93 -16.79 -3.70
C SER A 122 4.44 -16.84 -3.41
N LYS A 123 3.88 -18.05 -3.27
CA LYS A 123 2.51 -18.25 -2.75
C LYS A 123 2.31 -17.68 -1.34
N ASP A 124 3.40 -17.56 -0.58
CA ASP A 124 3.39 -17.00 0.78
C ASP A 124 3.52 -15.47 0.78
N SER A 125 3.73 -14.86 -0.39
CA SER A 125 3.74 -13.41 -0.56
C SER A 125 2.34 -12.82 -0.48
N ILE A 126 2.29 -11.58 -0.02
CA ILE A 126 1.12 -10.72 0.04
C ILE A 126 1.35 -9.59 -0.96
N VAL A 127 0.54 -9.55 -2.00
CA VAL A 127 0.59 -8.51 -3.03
C VAL A 127 -0.50 -7.48 -2.76
N TYR A 128 -0.09 -6.24 -2.54
CA TYR A 128 -0.98 -5.11 -2.29
C TYR A 128 -0.79 -4.06 -3.38
N ASP A 129 -1.73 -3.99 -4.31
CA ASP A 129 -1.73 -2.97 -5.35
C ASP A 129 -2.69 -1.84 -4.98
N ILE A 130 -2.19 -0.62 -4.74
CA ILE A 130 -3.08 0.50 -4.37
C ILE A 130 -3.85 1.06 -5.58
N VAL A 131 -3.52 0.62 -6.81
CA VAL A 131 -4.35 0.88 -7.98
C VAL A 131 -5.71 0.22 -7.76
N TYR A 132 -6.77 1.02 -7.77
CA TYR A 132 -8.14 0.55 -7.55
C TYR A 132 -8.98 0.47 -8.82
N GLN A 133 -8.54 1.11 -9.91
CA GLN A 133 -9.20 1.06 -11.21
C GLN A 133 -8.14 0.93 -12.31
N PRO A 134 -8.14 -0.18 -13.08
CA PRO A 134 -8.99 -1.37 -12.93
C PRO A 134 -8.67 -2.16 -11.64
N ILE A 135 -9.66 -2.91 -11.12
CA ILE A 135 -9.51 -3.74 -9.91
C ILE A 135 -8.48 -4.87 -10.11
N ASN A 136 -8.45 -5.47 -11.30
CA ASN A 136 -7.53 -6.56 -11.62
C ASN A 136 -6.43 -6.04 -12.56
N THR A 137 -5.41 -5.38 -12.00
CA THR A 137 -4.18 -5.02 -12.71
C THR A 137 -3.41 -6.27 -13.14
N ASP A 138 -2.42 -6.12 -14.04
CA ASP A 138 -1.57 -7.24 -14.46
C ASP A 138 -0.79 -7.86 -13.27
N LEU A 139 -0.31 -7.02 -12.34
CA LEU A 139 0.32 -7.47 -11.10
C LEU A 139 -0.64 -8.35 -10.28
N ILE A 140 -1.88 -7.90 -10.09
CA ILE A 140 -2.89 -8.64 -9.32
C ILE A 140 -3.23 -9.97 -10.01
N LYS A 141 -3.44 -9.98 -11.32
CA LYS A 141 -3.79 -11.19 -12.08
C LYS A 141 -2.70 -12.26 -11.94
N LYS A 142 -1.46 -11.91 -12.27
CA LYS A 142 -0.34 -12.86 -12.26
C LYS A 142 0.04 -13.31 -10.86
N SER A 143 -0.05 -12.43 -9.87
CA SER A 143 0.21 -12.81 -8.47
C SER A 143 -0.81 -13.81 -7.93
N LYS A 144 -2.09 -13.71 -8.36
CA LYS A 144 -3.10 -14.73 -8.03
C LYS A 144 -2.81 -16.07 -8.68
N GLU A 145 -2.35 -16.08 -9.93
CA GLU A 145 -1.96 -17.30 -10.65
C GLU A 145 -0.86 -18.05 -9.89
N ASN A 146 0.02 -17.32 -9.19
CA ASN A 146 1.06 -17.89 -8.31
C ASN A 146 0.57 -18.27 -6.90
N GLY A 147 -0.71 -18.06 -6.59
CA GLY A 147 -1.29 -18.36 -5.28
C GLY A 147 -1.00 -17.34 -4.17
N ALA A 148 -0.47 -16.16 -4.52
CA ALA A 148 -0.20 -15.11 -3.53
C ALA A 148 -1.50 -14.55 -2.92
N THR A 149 -1.41 -14.08 -1.67
CA THR A 149 -2.53 -13.37 -1.03
C THR A 149 -2.66 -11.97 -1.62
N ILE A 150 -3.87 -11.58 -2.03
CA ILE A 150 -4.12 -10.27 -2.66
C ILE A 150 -4.82 -9.30 -1.70
N ILE A 151 -4.36 -8.06 -1.71
CA ILE A 151 -5.07 -6.90 -1.20
C ILE A 151 -5.29 -5.92 -2.35
N TYR A 152 -6.54 -5.56 -2.59
CA TYR A 152 -6.91 -4.67 -3.69
C TYR A 152 -6.88 -3.20 -3.27
N GLY A 153 -6.57 -2.31 -4.21
CA GLY A 153 -6.47 -0.88 -3.93
C GLY A 153 -7.78 -0.24 -3.47
N TYR A 154 -8.93 -0.79 -3.89
CA TYR A 154 -10.22 -0.31 -3.43
C TYR A 154 -10.39 -0.51 -1.91
N GLU A 155 -9.72 -1.50 -1.30
CA GLU A 155 -9.79 -1.76 0.14
C GLU A 155 -9.14 -0.61 0.91
N MET A 156 -7.99 -0.10 0.44
CA MET A 156 -7.36 1.11 0.98
C MET A 156 -8.27 2.32 0.81
N LEU A 157 -8.78 2.52 -0.42
CA LEU A 157 -9.61 3.66 -0.80
C LEU A 157 -10.87 3.76 0.08
N LEU A 158 -11.53 2.63 0.33
CA LEU A 158 -12.72 2.58 1.17
C LEU A 158 -12.39 2.90 2.63
N SER A 159 -11.31 2.30 3.14
CA SER A 159 -10.96 2.36 4.56
C SER A 159 -10.47 3.75 4.96
N GLN A 160 -9.70 4.43 4.11
CA GLN A 160 -9.32 5.82 4.36
C GLN A 160 -10.52 6.78 4.30
N ALA A 161 -11.49 6.49 3.41
CA ALA A 161 -12.68 7.32 3.24
C ALA A 161 -13.62 7.15 4.44
N ALA A 162 -13.82 5.92 4.89
CA ALA A 162 -14.60 5.60 6.09
C ALA A 162 -14.01 6.29 7.33
N CYS A 163 -12.69 6.21 7.53
CA CYS A 163 -12.02 6.90 8.63
C CYS A 163 -12.19 8.43 8.55
N SER A 164 -12.13 9.01 7.34
CA SER A 164 -12.37 10.45 7.16
C SER A 164 -13.81 10.84 7.49
N PHE A 165 -14.78 10.03 7.06
CA PHE A 165 -16.19 10.21 7.36
C PHE A 165 -16.42 10.22 8.88
N GLU A 166 -15.85 9.25 9.60
CA GLU A 166 -15.96 9.15 11.06
C GLU A 166 -15.34 10.35 11.78
N ILE A 167 -14.19 10.85 11.30
CA ILE A 167 -13.53 12.05 11.85
C ILE A 167 -14.46 13.27 11.77
N TRP A 168 -15.13 13.45 10.64
CA TRP A 168 -16.01 14.60 10.38
C TRP A 168 -17.37 14.49 11.05
N HIS A 169 -18.02 13.33 10.91
CA HIS A 169 -19.41 13.15 11.33
C HIS A 169 -19.55 12.58 12.75
N LYS A 170 -18.45 12.17 13.39
CA LYS A 170 -18.44 11.58 14.74
C LYS A 170 -19.40 10.39 14.89
N MET A 171 -19.62 9.67 13.80
CA MET A 171 -20.46 8.49 13.73
C MET A 171 -19.81 7.45 12.83
N GLU A 172 -20.19 6.19 13.01
CA GLU A 172 -19.71 5.07 12.20
C GLU A 172 -19.99 5.31 10.71
N ALA A 173 -18.99 5.04 9.87
CA ALA A 173 -19.16 5.16 8.43
C ALA A 173 -20.10 4.06 7.90
N PRO A 174 -21.02 4.36 6.97
CA PRO A 174 -21.85 3.35 6.32
C PRO A 174 -21.03 2.55 5.30
N TYR A 175 -20.10 1.73 5.80
CA TYR A 175 -19.05 1.07 5.01
C TYR A 175 -19.60 0.26 3.84
N ASP A 176 -20.67 -0.51 4.06
CA ASP A 176 -21.28 -1.34 3.02
C ASP A 176 -21.93 -0.52 1.91
N VAL A 177 -22.54 0.62 2.26
CA VAL A 177 -23.10 1.56 1.27
C VAL A 177 -21.96 2.18 0.46
N MET A 178 -20.89 2.62 1.12
CA MET A 178 -19.70 3.15 0.44
C MET A 178 -19.09 2.11 -0.51
N LYS A 179 -19.01 0.85 -0.06
CA LYS A 179 -18.49 -0.27 -0.87
C LYS A 179 -19.34 -0.51 -2.09
N LYS A 180 -20.66 -0.62 -1.90
CA LYS A 180 -21.62 -0.84 -2.98
C LYS A 180 -21.52 0.27 -4.01
N THR A 181 -21.48 1.53 -3.58
CA THR A 181 -21.35 2.69 -4.47
C THR A 181 -20.03 2.68 -5.23
N LEU A 182 -18.90 2.40 -4.58
CA LEU A 182 -17.59 2.37 -5.25
C LEU A 182 -17.52 1.28 -6.32
N LEU A 183 -18.05 0.10 -6.04
CA LEU A 183 -18.00 -1.05 -6.95
C LEU A 183 -19.09 -1.01 -8.04
N GLY A 184 -19.79 0.13 -8.19
CA GLY A 184 -20.78 0.34 -9.25
C GLY A 184 -22.11 -0.38 -8.99
N GLY A 185 -22.56 -0.40 -7.74
CA GLY A 185 -23.76 -1.10 -7.31
C GLY A 185 -24.96 -0.90 -8.24
N ALA A 186 -25.51 -2.03 -8.70
CA ALA A 186 -26.88 -2.12 -9.19
C ALA A 186 -27.88 -1.85 -8.06
#